data_AF-H8Z656-F1
#
_entry.id   AF-H8Z656-F1
#
_cell.length_a   1.000
_cell.length_b   1.000
_cell.length_c   1.000
_cell.angle_alpha   90.00
_cell.angle_beta   90.00
_cell.angle_gamma   90.00
#
_symmetry.space_group_name_H-M   'P 1'
#
loop_
_entity.id
_entity.type
_entity.pdbx_description
1 polymer ?
#
loop_
_entity_poly.entity_id
_entity_poly.type
_entity_poly.pdbx_seq_one_letter_code
_entity_poly.pdbx_strand_id
1 'polypeptide(L)'
;MRELIIDMTDQQHQALSAMAAREGKTVKEFALEKLLAKKNAKPEASAEIRALLAERVAQAKRGDVVHGSISEIEEQALRIEQVASL
;
A
#
# COMPACT_ATOMS: atom_id res chain seq x y z
N MET A 1 -15.90 -25.83 13.40
CA MET A 1 -15.12 -25.94 12.14
C MET A 1 -15.78 -25.04 11.11
N ARG A 2 -15.04 -24.20 10.38
CA ARG A 2 -15.59 -23.40 9.27
C ARG A 2 -15.14 -24.04 7.96
N GLU A 3 -16.08 -24.41 7.11
CA GLU A 3 -15.82 -24.91 5.76
C GLU A 3 -15.89 -23.73 4.77
N LEU A 4 -14.96 -23.70 3.80
CA LEU A 4 -14.89 -22.68 2.76
C LEU A 4 -14.92 -23.38 1.41
N ILE A 5 -15.96 -23.12 0.62
CA ILE A 5 -16.10 -23.62 -0.75
C ILE A 5 -15.62 -22.52 -1.70
N ILE A 6 -14.71 -22.86 -2.60
CA ILE A 6 -14.13 -21.94 -3.59
C ILE A 6 -14.35 -22.55 -4.97
N ASP A 7 -15.13 -21.88 -5.80
CA ASP A 7 -15.23 -22.25 -7.21
C ASP A 7 -13.94 -21.88 -7.94
N MET A 8 -13.37 -22.86 -8.64
CA MET A 8 -12.17 -22.70 -9.44
C MET A 8 -12.23 -23.60 -10.67
N THR A 9 -11.64 -23.15 -11.78
CA THR A 9 -11.52 -23.97 -12.98
C THR A 9 -10.50 -25.09 -12.77
N ASP A 10 -10.58 -26.15 -13.56
CA ASP A 10 -9.62 -27.27 -13.48
C ASP A 10 -8.18 -26.79 -13.66
N GLN A 11 -7.95 -25.84 -14.57
CA GLN A 11 -6.63 -25.24 -14.79
C GLN A 11 -6.14 -24.45 -13.56
N GLN A 12 -7.04 -23.72 -12.88
CA GLN A 12 -6.71 -23.00 -11.65
C GLN A 12 -6.37 -23.97 -10.51
N HIS A 13 -7.14 -25.06 -10.37
CA HIS A 13 -6.86 -26.09 -9.38
C HIS A 13 -5.51 -26.79 -9.65
N GLN A 14 -5.22 -27.12 -10.90
CA GLN A 14 -3.95 -27.75 -11.30
C GLN A 14 -2.76 -26.82 -11.02
N ALA A 15 -2.87 -25.54 -11.37
CA ALA A 15 -1.85 -24.54 -11.06
C ALA A 15 -1.65 -24.38 -9.55
N LEU A 16 -2.75 -24.34 -8.77
CA LEU A 16 -2.70 -24.24 -7.32
C LEU A 16 -2.02 -25.45 -6.68
N SER A 17 -2.33 -26.66 -7.17
CA SER A 17 -1.73 -27.90 -6.72
C SER A 17 -0.22 -27.95 -7.01
N ALA A 18 0.19 -27.56 -8.21
CA ALA A 18 1.61 -27.48 -8.57
C ALA A 18 2.39 -26.50 -7.67
N MET A 19 1.79 -25.35 -7.35
CA MET A 19 2.39 -24.37 -6.43
C MET A 19 2.48 -24.91 -4.99
N ALA A 20 1.44 -25.58 -4.50
CA ALA A 20 1.44 -26.18 -3.17
C ALA A 20 2.49 -27.30 -3.04
N ALA A 21 2.59 -28.16 -4.05
CA ALA A 21 3.58 -29.24 -4.10
C ALA A 21 5.02 -28.69 -4.11
N ARG A 22 5.28 -27.58 -4.81
CA ARG A 22 6.59 -26.91 -4.80
C ARG A 22 7.02 -26.47 -3.39
N GLU A 23 6.08 -26.08 -2.54
CA GLU A 23 6.34 -25.71 -1.15
C GLU A 23 6.24 -26.88 -0.17
N GLY A 24 5.97 -28.11 -0.65
CA GLY A 24 5.77 -29.29 0.18
C GLY A 24 4.50 -29.27 1.03
N LYS A 25 3.51 -28.43 0.67
CA LYS A 25 2.27 -28.21 1.41
C LYS A 25 1.08 -28.87 0.72
N THR A 26 0.04 -29.17 1.49
CA THR A 26 -1.25 -29.55 0.89
C THR A 26 -1.92 -28.33 0.25
N VAL A 27 -2.80 -28.56 -0.74
CA VAL A 27 -3.59 -27.50 -1.39
C VAL A 27 -4.36 -26.66 -0.36
N LYS A 28 -4.87 -27.30 0.70
CA LYS A 28 -5.61 -26.64 1.78
C LYS A 28 -4.75 -25.68 2.58
N GLU A 29 -3.57 -26.13 3.01
CA GLU A 29 -2.63 -25.31 3.79
C GLU A 29 -2.12 -24.14 2.96
N PHE A 30 -1.72 -24.41 1.71
CA PHE A 30 -1.22 -23.38 0.79
C PHE A 30 -2.30 -22.32 0.48
N ALA A 31 -3.54 -22.74 0.20
CA ALA A 31 -4.64 -21.83 -0.06
C ALA A 31 -4.97 -20.98 1.18
N LEU A 32 -5.00 -21.59 2.37
CA LEU A 32 -5.26 -20.88 3.62
C LEU A 32 -4.20 -19.82 3.91
N GLU A 33 -2.92 -20.18 3.80
CA GLU A 33 -1.82 -19.25 4.02
C GLU A 33 -1.84 -18.08 3.03
N LYS A 34 -2.12 -18.33 1.74
CA LYS A 34 -2.24 -17.26 0.75
C LYS A 34 -3.42 -16.33 1.02
N LEU A 35 -4.58 -16.87 1.41
CA LEU A 35 -5.75 -16.07 1.76
C LEU A 35 -5.50 -15.20 3.00
N LEU A 36 -4.81 -15.75 4.01
CA LEU A 36 -4.44 -15.04 5.24
C LEU A 36 -3.33 -14.00 4.97
N ALA A 37 -2.32 -14.35 4.16
CA ALA A 37 -1.26 -13.43 3.74
C ALA A 37 -1.81 -12.27 2.91
N LYS A 38 -2.82 -12.50 2.06
CA LYS A 38 -3.52 -11.43 1.31
C LYS A 38 -4.34 -10.51 2.23
N LYS A 39 -4.89 -11.04 3.33
CA LYS A 39 -5.55 -10.23 4.36
C LYS A 39 -4.55 -9.38 5.17
N ASN A 40 -3.34 -9.91 5.37
CA ASN A 40 -2.22 -9.24 6.03
C ASN A 40 -1.34 -8.44 5.06
N ALA A 41 -1.63 -8.45 3.76
CA ALA A 41 -0.97 -7.60 2.77
C ALA A 41 -1.41 -6.17 3.08
N LYS A 42 -0.58 -5.54 3.89
CA LYS A 42 -0.83 -4.26 4.56
C LYS A 42 -1.53 -3.27 3.62
N PRO A 43 -2.79 -2.90 3.88
CA PRO A 43 -3.36 -1.70 3.28
C PRO A 43 -2.64 -0.42 3.76
N GLU A 44 -1.72 -0.55 4.73
CA GLU A 44 -1.04 0.51 5.47
C GLU A 44 -0.29 1.48 4.54
N ALA A 45 0.55 0.99 3.61
CA ALA A 45 1.26 1.89 2.68
C ALA A 45 0.29 2.70 1.79
N SER A 46 -0.81 2.09 1.38
CA SER A 46 -1.84 2.77 0.58
C SER A 46 -2.70 3.71 1.42
N ALA A 47 -2.90 3.41 2.71
CA ALA A 47 -3.66 4.23 3.64
C ALA A 47 -2.87 5.48 4.06
N GLU A 48 -1.57 5.35 4.32
CA GLU A 48 -0.68 6.49 4.64
C GLU A 48 -0.59 7.47 3.48
N ILE A 49 -0.39 6.97 2.25
CA ILE A 49 -0.39 7.81 1.04
C ILE A 49 -1.75 8.50 0.87
N ARG A 50 -2.86 7.79 1.08
CA ARG A 50 -4.20 8.39 1.01
C ARG A 50 -4.39 9.49 2.05
N ALA A 51 -3.92 9.30 3.28
CA ALA A 51 -4.03 10.30 4.34
C ALA A 51 -3.21 11.56 4.00
N LEU A 52 -1.97 11.38 3.52
CA LEU A 52 -1.11 12.49 3.07
C LEU A 52 -1.79 13.28 1.94
N LEU A 53 -2.32 12.60 0.93
CA LEU A 53 -2.99 13.24 -0.20
C LEU A 53 -4.27 13.96 0.21
N ALA A 54 -5.05 13.40 1.13
CA ALA A 54 -6.25 14.05 1.64
C ALA A 54 -5.92 15.38 2.33
N GLU A 55 -4.87 15.42 3.14
CA GLU A 55 -4.41 16.66 3.79
C GLU A 55 -3.90 17.68 2.76
N ARG A 56 -3.12 17.26 1.76
CA ARG A 56 -2.65 18.17 0.69
C ARG A 56 -3.78 18.77 -0.13
N VAL A 57 -4.82 17.99 -0.41
CA VAL A 57 -6.03 18.50 -1.08
C VAL A 57 -6.77 19.50 -0.20
N ALA A 58 -6.85 19.25 1.11
CA ALA A 58 -7.47 20.18 2.05
C ALA A 58 -6.68 21.51 2.14
N GLN A 59 -5.35 21.45 2.20
CA GLN A 59 -4.44 22.61 2.14
C GLN A 59 -4.65 23.43 0.86
N ALA A 60 -4.66 22.76 -0.29
CA ALA A 60 -4.89 23.43 -1.58
C ALA A 60 -6.26 24.13 -1.62
N LYS A 61 -7.32 23.50 -1.09
CA LYS A 61 -8.66 24.11 -1.01
C LYS A 61 -8.73 25.32 -0.08
N ARG A 62 -7.93 25.35 0.98
CA ARG A 62 -7.81 26.50 1.89
C ARG A 62 -6.99 27.65 1.30
N GLY A 63 -6.25 27.40 0.22
CA GLY A 63 -5.32 28.35 -0.37
C GLY A 63 -3.93 28.32 0.28
N ASP A 64 -3.61 27.27 1.05
CA ASP A 64 -2.29 27.04 1.66
C ASP A 64 -1.29 26.54 0.59
N VAL A 65 -1.11 27.32 -0.48
CA VAL A 65 -0.20 27.00 -1.59
C VAL A 65 0.94 28.01 -1.63
N VAL A 66 2.14 27.51 -1.89
CA VAL A 66 3.30 28.37 -2.11
C VAL A 66 3.27 28.82 -3.57
N HIS A 67 3.15 30.13 -3.76
CA HIS A 67 3.26 30.76 -5.07
C HIS A 67 4.69 31.24 -5.28
N GLY A 68 5.28 30.90 -6.43
CA GLY A 68 6.62 31.33 -6.80
C GLY A 68 7.21 30.46 -7.90
N SER A 69 8.29 30.94 -8.49
CA SER A 69 9.19 30.14 -9.32
C SER A 69 9.96 29.14 -8.46
N ILE A 70 10.47 28.08 -9.09
CA ILE A 70 11.24 27.03 -8.40
C ILE A 70 12.43 27.64 -7.64
N SER A 71 13.13 28.62 -8.22
CA SER A 71 14.26 29.31 -7.59
C SER A 71 13.86 30.07 -6.31
N GLU A 72 12.70 30.71 -6.30
CA GLU A 72 12.20 31.45 -5.13
C GLU A 72 11.79 30.48 -4.00
N ILE A 73 11.20 29.33 -4.36
CA ILE A 73 10.82 28.29 -3.40
C ILE A 73 12.08 27.67 -2.75
N GLU A 74 13.13 27.45 -3.54
CA GLU A 74 14.42 26.94 -3.04
C GLU A 74 15.06 27.92 -2.03
N GLU A 75 15.12 29.20 -2.37
CA GLU A 75 15.68 30.23 -1.48
C GLU A 75 14.86 30.40 -0.18
N GLN A 76 13.54 30.23 -0.26
CA GLN A 76 12.67 30.20 0.92
C GLN A 76 12.93 28.98 1.79
N ALA A 77 13.07 27.79 1.20
CA ALA A 77 13.34 26.56 1.94
C ALA A 77 14.67 26.64 2.72
N LEU A 78 15.73 27.13 2.08
CA LEU A 78 17.04 27.34 2.71
C LEU A 78 16.98 28.34 3.87
N ARG A 79 16.19 29.41 3.74
CA ARG A 79 15.97 30.36 4.84
C ARG A 79 15.21 29.75 6.01
N ILE A 80 14.16 28.98 5.74
CA ILE A 80 13.36 28.30 6.79
C ILE A 80 14.24 27.31 7.57
N GLU A 81 15.09 26.56 6.87
CA GLU A 81 16.00 25.58 7.49
C GLU A 81 17.06 26.25 8.39
N GLN A 82 17.57 27.42 7.99
CA GLN A 82 18.51 28.22 8.80
C GLN A 82 17.87 28.79 10.08
N VAL A 83 16.59 29.19 10.02
CA VAL A 83 15.86 29.72 11.18
C VAL A 83 15.47 28.61 12.16
N ALA A 84 15.25 27.37 11.69
CA ALA A 84 14.96 26.22 12.55
C ALA A 84 16.18 25.67 13.32
N SER A 85 17.39 26.12 12.97
CA SER A 85 18.67 25.72 13.59
C SER A 85 19.14 26.69 14.70
N LEU A 86 18.32 27.67 15.07
CA LEU A 86 18.52 28.63 16.17
C LEU A 86 17.48 28.41 17.27
#